data_AF-I9VJC7-F1
#
_entry.id   AF-I9VJC7-F1
#
_cell.length_a   1.000
_cell.length_b   1.000
_cell.length_c   1.000
_cell.angle_alpha   90.00
_cell.angle_beta   90.00
_cell.angle_gamma   90.00
#
_symmetry.space_group_name_H-M   'P 1'
#
loop_
_entity.id
_entity.type
_entity.pdbx_description
1 polymer ?
#
loop_
_entity_poly.entity_id
_entity_poly.type
_entity_poly.pdbx_seq_one_letter_code
_entity_poly.pdbx_strand_id
1 'polypeptide(L)'
;MRRIIRYCLLFFFLLFAGSLTSNLQAQFYSVQTNTLKLATTTFNAEGSMLLSTHWTLNLGFSYNPWNFSDTRKIKHFLIEPGARYWFWQTYAGSFISMYAMGARYNVAWDGLLGGDYRYQGWGYGAGMTYGRSWLLSKRWNMEVEAGLGLLVAPYTKYRCEHCGDKVKSGTYFLPTPKLAFNLVYLF
;
A
#
# COMPACT_ATOMS: atom_id res chain seq x y z
N MET A 1 -17.28 -26.66 3.18
CA MET A 1 -16.11 -25.76 3.39
C MET A 1 -14.78 -26.34 2.88
N ARG A 2 -14.32 -27.53 3.29
CA ARG A 2 -13.02 -28.09 2.86
C ARG A 2 -12.86 -28.29 1.34
N ARG A 3 -13.94 -28.61 0.60
CA ARG A 3 -13.91 -28.75 -0.86
C ARG A 3 -13.70 -27.41 -1.58
N ILE A 4 -14.38 -26.36 -1.15
CA ILE A 4 -14.26 -25.00 -1.71
C ILE A 4 -12.83 -24.47 -1.52
N ILE A 5 -12.26 -24.67 -0.33
CA ILE A 5 -10.87 -24.28 -0.04
C ILE A 5 -9.88 -25.02 -0.98
N ARG A 6 -10.11 -26.30 -1.27
CA ARG A 6 -9.29 -27.07 -2.22
C ARG A 6 -9.39 -26.53 -3.64
N TYR A 7 -10.58 -26.14 -4.11
CA TYR A 7 -10.74 -25.52 -5.43
C TYR A 7 -10.10 -24.14 -5.51
N CYS A 8 -10.21 -23.32 -4.45
CA CYS A 8 -9.52 -22.03 -4.37
C CYS A 8 -7.99 -22.21 -4.39
N LEU A 9 -7.46 -23.19 -3.65
CA LEU A 9 -6.03 -23.49 -3.64
C LEU A 9 -5.54 -24.05 -4.98
N LEU A 10 -6.32 -24.93 -5.62
CA LEU A 10 -6.04 -25.43 -6.97
C LEU A 10 -6.06 -24.31 -8.02
N PHE A 11 -7.01 -23.38 -7.92
CA PHE A 11 -7.10 -22.23 -8.80
C PHE A 11 -5.90 -21.28 -8.63
N PHE A 12 -5.52 -20.97 -7.39
CA PHE A 12 -4.29 -20.21 -7.11
C PHE A 12 -3.03 -20.93 -7.59
N PHE A 13 -2.96 -22.25 -7.41
CA PHE A 13 -1.83 -23.06 -7.88
C PHE A 13 -1.75 -23.10 -9.42
N LEU A 14 -2.88 -23.19 -10.11
CA LEU A 14 -2.94 -23.16 -11.58
C LEU A 14 -2.60 -21.77 -12.14
N LEU A 15 -3.04 -20.69 -11.49
CA LEU A 15 -2.62 -19.32 -11.83
C LEU A 15 -1.12 -19.12 -11.62
N PHE A 16 -0.57 -19.67 -10.54
CA PHE A 16 0.87 -19.61 -10.25
C PHE A 16 1.68 -20.48 -11.22
N ALA A 17 1.20 -21.68 -11.56
CA ALA A 17 1.83 -22.58 -12.53
C ALA A 17 1.80 -22.00 -13.96
N GLY A 18 0.70 -21.34 -14.36
CA GLY A 18 0.62 -20.63 -15.65
C GLY A 18 1.55 -19.41 -15.72
N SER A 19 1.92 -18.82 -14.57
CA SER A 19 2.92 -17.73 -14.52
C SER A 19 4.37 -18.21 -14.66
N LEU A 20 4.63 -19.52 -14.45
CA LEU A 20 5.96 -20.12 -14.56
C LEU A 20 6.30 -20.58 -15.99
N THR A 21 5.32 -20.63 -16.91
CA THR A 21 5.49 -21.15 -18.28
C THR A 21 5.54 -20.05 -19.34
N SER A 22 6.30 -18.99 -19.12
CA SER A 22 6.70 -18.12 -20.24
C SER A 22 8.13 -17.63 -20.10
N ASN A 23 9.02 -18.20 -20.90
CA ASN A 23 10.26 -17.55 -21.33
C ASN A 23 9.90 -16.37 -22.27
N LEU A 24 9.14 -15.39 -21.77
CA LEU A 24 8.86 -14.13 -22.46
C LEU A 24 9.83 -13.09 -21.91
N GLN A 25 10.96 -12.88 -22.60
CA GLN A 25 11.93 -11.81 -22.31
C GLN A 25 11.40 -10.38 -22.57
N ALA A 26 10.09 -10.14 -22.45
CA ALA A 26 9.43 -8.87 -22.75
C ALA A 26 8.77 -8.22 -21.51
N GLN A 27 8.88 -8.83 -20.33
CA GLN A 27 8.32 -8.25 -19.11
C GLN A 27 9.23 -7.14 -18.60
N PHE A 28 8.72 -5.92 -18.73
CA PHE A 28 9.38 -4.72 -18.27
C PHE A 28 8.95 -4.42 -16.83
N TYR A 29 9.91 -4.23 -15.95
CA TYR A 29 9.67 -4.01 -14.53
C TYR A 29 10.14 -2.63 -14.11
N SER A 30 9.54 -2.13 -13.04
CA SER A 30 10.02 -0.95 -12.36
C SER A 30 9.94 -1.13 -10.86
N VAL A 31 10.79 -0.38 -10.16
CA VAL A 31 10.71 -0.20 -8.73
C VAL A 31 10.63 1.28 -8.43
N GLN A 32 9.81 1.65 -7.46
CA GLN A 32 9.64 3.03 -7.07
C GLN A 32 9.59 3.19 -5.56
N THR A 33 9.94 4.38 -5.11
CA THR A 33 9.79 4.79 -3.71
C THR A 33 9.18 6.18 -3.63
N ASN A 34 8.22 6.35 -2.72
CA ASN A 34 7.59 7.61 -2.41
C ASN A 34 8.45 8.37 -1.40
N THR A 35 9.05 9.45 -1.88
CA THR A 35 9.95 10.32 -1.11
C THR A 35 9.22 11.07 0.02
N LEU A 36 7.92 11.37 -0.11
CA LEU A 36 7.12 11.97 0.96
C LEU A 36 6.92 11.01 2.13
N LYS A 37 6.70 9.71 1.82
CA LYS A 37 6.64 8.66 2.85
C LYS A 37 8.01 8.50 3.54
N LEU A 38 9.12 8.55 2.78
CA LEU A 38 10.46 8.54 3.38
C LEU A 38 10.72 9.75 4.29
N ALA A 39 10.28 10.96 3.89
CA ALA A 39 10.41 12.17 4.71
C ALA A 39 9.63 12.08 6.03
N THR A 40 8.54 11.32 6.06
CA THR A 40 7.79 10.98 7.29
C THR A 40 8.33 9.73 7.99
N THR A 41 9.58 9.35 7.72
CA THR A 41 10.30 8.20 8.30
C THR A 41 9.67 6.83 7.97
N THR A 42 8.80 6.77 6.97
CA THR A 42 8.12 5.53 6.56
C THR A 42 8.84 4.90 5.38
N PHE A 43 9.47 3.75 5.62
CA PHE A 43 10.08 2.96 4.56
C PHE A 43 9.00 2.46 3.62
N ASN A 44 9.25 2.58 2.32
CA ASN A 44 8.28 2.15 1.32
C ASN A 44 8.96 1.82 -0.01
N ALA A 45 8.38 0.85 -0.70
CA ALA A 45 8.78 0.45 -2.03
C ALA A 45 7.55 -0.11 -2.76
N GLU A 46 7.47 0.12 -4.06
CA GLU A 46 6.45 -0.44 -4.91
C GLU A 46 7.11 -1.00 -6.17
N GLY A 47 6.81 -2.26 -6.48
CA GLY A 47 7.20 -2.90 -7.73
C GLY A 47 6.05 -2.79 -8.73
N SER A 48 6.36 -2.53 -9.99
CA SER A 48 5.38 -2.54 -11.08
C SER A 48 5.87 -3.41 -12.24
N MET A 49 4.93 -4.11 -12.87
CA MET A 49 5.15 -5.01 -14.01
C MET A 49 4.27 -4.56 -15.18
N LEU A 50 4.86 -4.45 -16.35
CA LEU A 50 4.17 -4.21 -17.62
C LEU A 50 3.27 -5.42 -17.95
N LEU A 51 1.98 -5.17 -18.16
CA LEU A 51 1.01 -6.18 -18.61
C LEU A 51 0.65 -5.98 -20.09
N SER A 52 0.47 -4.74 -20.52
CA SER A 52 0.21 -4.39 -21.92
C SER A 52 0.65 -2.95 -22.21
N THR A 53 0.46 -2.46 -23.43
CA THR A 53 0.87 -1.09 -23.84
C THR A 53 0.33 0.02 -22.94
N HIS A 54 -0.83 -0.19 -22.31
CA HIS A 54 -1.50 0.79 -21.44
C HIS A 54 -1.71 0.32 -20.00
N TRP A 55 -1.30 -0.90 -19.64
CA TRP A 55 -1.58 -1.46 -18.31
C TRP A 55 -0.32 -1.92 -17.58
N THR A 56 -0.23 -1.57 -16.30
CA THR A 56 0.71 -2.17 -15.36
C THR A 56 0.00 -2.73 -14.14
N LEU A 57 0.58 -3.77 -13.56
CA LEU A 57 0.21 -4.28 -12.24
C LEU A 57 1.27 -3.82 -11.25
N ASN A 58 0.85 -3.32 -10.09
CA ASN A 58 1.75 -2.81 -9.07
C ASN A 58 1.48 -3.46 -7.70
N LEU A 59 2.55 -3.59 -6.91
CA LEU A 59 2.49 -4.11 -5.54
C LEU A 59 3.38 -3.24 -4.65
N GLY A 60 2.73 -2.46 -3.80
CA GLY A 60 3.35 -1.57 -2.84
C GLY A 60 3.47 -2.17 -1.44
N PHE A 61 4.54 -1.82 -0.74
CA PHE A 61 4.78 -2.10 0.66
C PHE A 61 5.18 -0.82 1.38
N SER A 62 4.67 -0.63 2.59
CA SER A 62 5.00 0.51 3.45
C SER A 62 5.10 0.05 4.90
N TYR A 63 6.20 0.42 5.55
CA TYR A 63 6.53 -0.01 6.90
C TYR A 63 7.11 1.14 7.73
N ASN A 64 6.54 1.35 8.89
CA ASN A 64 7.06 2.27 9.89
C ASN A 64 7.28 1.52 11.21
N PRO A 65 8.53 1.38 11.69
CA PRO A 65 8.84 0.68 12.93
C PRO A 65 8.87 1.55 14.19
N TRP A 66 8.71 2.88 14.06
CA TRP A 66 9.19 3.81 15.08
C TRP A 66 8.34 3.86 16.35
N ASN A 67 9.04 3.86 17.47
CA ASN A 67 8.52 4.31 18.77
C ASN A 67 9.17 5.68 19.01
N PHE A 68 8.39 6.75 19.10
CA PHE A 68 8.92 8.09 19.39
C PHE A 68 9.07 8.31 20.90
N SER A 69 8.21 7.69 21.70
CA SER A 69 8.34 7.59 23.16
C SER A 69 7.60 6.34 23.68
N ASP A 70 7.61 6.10 24.99
CA ASP A 70 6.78 5.06 25.60
C ASP A 70 5.28 5.26 25.33
N THR A 71 4.87 6.53 25.20
CA THR A 71 3.49 7.00 25.02
C THR A 71 3.14 7.41 23.58
N ARG A 72 4.13 7.54 22.69
CA ARG A 72 3.96 7.91 21.27
C ARG A 72 4.56 6.87 20.34
N LYS A 73 3.70 6.13 19.64
CA LYS A 73 4.09 5.02 18.76
C LYS A 73 3.29 5.12 17.47
N ILE A 74 3.96 5.08 16.33
CA ILE A 74 3.32 4.98 15.02
C ILE A 74 3.95 3.77 14.34
N LYS A 75 3.33 2.60 14.52
CA LYS A 75 3.74 1.40 13.80
C LYS A 75 2.68 1.00 12.82
N HIS A 76 3.06 0.84 11.56
CA HIS A 76 2.19 0.24 10.57
C HIS A 76 2.97 -0.62 9.59
N PHE A 77 2.27 -1.60 9.06
CA PHE A 77 2.67 -2.37 7.91
C PHE A 77 1.50 -2.38 6.93
N LEU A 78 1.74 -1.95 5.70
CA LEU A 78 0.74 -1.74 4.68
C LEU A 78 1.20 -2.44 3.39
N ILE A 79 0.27 -3.17 2.77
CA ILE A 79 0.42 -3.76 1.44
C ILE A 79 -0.64 -3.13 0.52
N GLU A 80 -0.23 -2.74 -0.67
CA GLU A 80 -1.07 -2.06 -1.67
C GLU A 80 -0.95 -2.74 -3.05
N PRO A 81 -1.69 -3.85 -3.32
CA PRO A 81 -1.80 -4.37 -4.68
C PRO A 81 -2.70 -3.46 -5.52
N GLY A 82 -2.32 -3.23 -6.77
CA GLY A 82 -3.09 -2.38 -7.68
C GLY A 82 -2.82 -2.64 -9.15
N ALA A 83 -3.48 -1.82 -9.95
CA ALA A 83 -3.20 -1.69 -11.38
C ALA A 83 -3.18 -0.21 -11.77
N ARG A 84 -2.42 0.12 -12.82
CA ARG A 84 -2.44 1.44 -13.46
C ARG A 84 -2.85 1.31 -14.91
N TYR A 85 -3.71 2.23 -15.34
CA TYR A 85 -4.03 2.47 -16.73
C TYR A 85 -3.36 3.76 -17.19
N TRP A 86 -2.52 3.65 -18.21
CA TRP A 86 -1.77 4.73 -18.82
C TRP A 86 -2.52 5.27 -20.03
N PHE A 87 -2.63 6.58 -20.19
CA PHE A 87 -3.38 7.18 -21.30
C PHE A 87 -2.60 7.20 -22.62
N TRP A 88 -1.26 7.09 -22.57
CA TRP A 88 -0.42 7.17 -23.76
C TRP A 88 0.47 5.96 -23.92
N GLN A 89 1.57 5.89 -23.17
CA GLN A 89 2.47 4.74 -23.15
C GLN A 89 2.78 4.40 -21.69
N THR A 90 2.95 3.12 -21.40
CA THR A 90 3.32 2.71 -20.05
C THR A 90 4.61 3.39 -19.59
N TYR A 91 4.64 3.82 -18.32
CA TYR A 91 5.72 4.59 -17.69
C TYR A 91 5.91 6.03 -18.23
N ALA A 92 5.08 6.51 -19.15
CA ALA A 92 5.20 7.86 -19.70
C ALA A 92 3.85 8.59 -19.78
N GLY A 93 3.80 9.81 -19.22
CA GLY A 93 2.59 10.64 -19.25
C GLY A 93 1.62 10.33 -18.11
N SER A 94 0.35 10.66 -18.33
CA SER A 94 -0.68 10.54 -17.28
C SER A 94 -1.22 9.12 -17.15
N PHE A 95 -1.64 8.77 -15.94
CA PHE A 95 -2.26 7.48 -15.62
C PHE A 95 -3.34 7.62 -14.54
N ILE A 96 -4.23 6.63 -14.47
CA ILE A 96 -5.11 6.38 -13.33
C ILE A 96 -4.67 5.09 -12.67
N SER A 97 -4.56 5.07 -11.35
CA SER A 97 -4.31 3.86 -10.58
C SER A 97 -5.53 3.50 -9.73
N MET A 98 -5.81 2.21 -9.66
CA MET A 98 -6.75 1.63 -8.70
C MET A 98 -5.99 0.64 -7.85
N TYR A 99 -6.20 0.69 -6.54
CA TYR A 99 -5.46 -0.14 -5.60
C TYR A 99 -6.36 -0.59 -4.46
N ALA A 100 -6.15 -1.82 -4.01
CA ALA A 100 -6.60 -2.27 -2.71
C ALA A 100 -5.50 -2.00 -1.69
N MET A 101 -5.87 -1.89 -0.43
CA MET A 101 -4.92 -1.66 0.65
C MET A 101 -5.27 -2.54 1.84
N GLY A 102 -4.25 -3.12 2.46
CA GLY A 102 -4.37 -3.91 3.69
C GLY A 102 -3.31 -3.47 4.67
N ALA A 103 -3.71 -2.98 5.84
CA ALA A 103 -2.81 -2.46 6.85
C ALA A 103 -2.98 -3.17 8.19
N ARG A 104 -1.88 -3.40 8.87
CA ARG A 104 -1.85 -3.59 10.33
C ARG A 104 -1.26 -2.35 10.94
N TYR A 105 -1.92 -1.82 11.96
CA TYR A 105 -1.48 -0.60 12.62
C TYR A 105 -1.54 -0.75 14.13
N ASN A 106 -0.63 -0.05 14.77
CA ASN A 106 -0.51 0.08 16.20
C ASN A 106 -0.06 1.50 16.50
N VAL A 107 -1.03 2.33 16.86
CA VAL A 107 -0.84 3.77 17.08
C VAL A 107 -1.16 4.08 18.53
N ALA A 108 -0.23 4.70 19.23
CA ALA A 108 -0.43 5.31 20.53
C ALA A 108 -0.05 6.78 20.40
N TRP A 109 -0.95 7.68 20.80
CA TRP A 109 -0.67 9.11 20.75
C TRP A 109 -1.22 9.80 21.99
N ASP A 110 -0.32 10.04 22.93
CA ASP A 110 -0.60 10.78 24.14
C ASP A 110 -0.70 12.31 23.88
N GLY A 111 -1.75 12.93 24.44
CA GLY A 111 -1.98 14.38 24.45
C GLY A 111 -2.80 15.01 23.32
N LEU A 112 -3.11 14.34 22.20
CA LEU A 112 -3.88 14.96 21.09
C LEU A 112 -5.40 14.69 21.12
N LEU A 113 -5.82 13.65 21.86
CA LEU A 113 -7.23 13.26 22.01
C LEU A 113 -7.62 12.97 23.47
N GLY A 114 -6.95 13.63 24.43
CA GLY A 114 -7.36 13.63 25.84
C GLY A 114 -7.31 12.29 26.57
N GLY A 115 -6.38 11.39 26.23
CA GLY A 115 -6.14 10.24 27.08
C GLY A 115 -5.07 9.25 26.63
N ASP A 116 -4.58 8.53 27.63
CA ASP A 116 -3.70 7.37 27.60
C ASP A 116 -4.34 6.20 26.84
N TYR A 117 -4.41 6.27 25.50
CA TYR A 117 -5.03 5.20 24.71
C TYR A 117 -4.19 4.73 23.53
N ARG A 118 -4.16 3.41 23.38
CA ARG A 118 -3.51 2.70 22.28
C ARG A 118 -4.56 2.10 21.37
N TYR A 119 -4.44 2.37 20.07
CA TYR A 119 -5.28 1.84 19.02
C TYR A 119 -4.49 0.79 18.26
N GLN A 120 -4.93 -0.47 18.39
CA GLN A 120 -4.36 -1.58 17.64
C GLN A 120 -5.45 -2.23 16.81
N GLY A 121 -5.12 -2.52 15.56
CA GLY A 121 -6.06 -3.12 14.65
C GLY A 121 -5.45 -3.47 13.31
N TRP A 122 -6.35 -3.88 12.43
CA TRP A 122 -6.08 -4.04 11.02
C TRP A 122 -7.12 -3.23 10.25
N GLY A 123 -6.81 -2.91 9.01
CA GLY A 123 -7.73 -2.23 8.13
C GLY A 123 -7.55 -2.73 6.71
N TYR A 124 -8.60 -2.59 5.94
CA TYR A 124 -8.60 -2.90 4.53
C TYR A 124 -9.42 -1.85 3.79
N GLY A 125 -9.09 -1.65 2.53
CA GLY A 125 -9.71 -0.58 1.76
C GLY A 125 -9.37 -0.69 0.30
N ALA A 126 -9.89 0.28 -0.45
CA ALA A 126 -9.52 0.50 -1.83
C ALA A 126 -9.53 1.99 -2.13
N GLY A 127 -8.82 2.38 -3.18
CA GLY A 127 -8.76 3.76 -3.61
C GLY A 127 -8.41 3.89 -5.07
N MET A 128 -8.51 5.13 -5.53
CA MET A 128 -8.15 5.53 -6.86
C MET A 128 -7.24 6.75 -6.80
N THR A 129 -6.29 6.82 -7.72
CA THR A 129 -5.43 7.99 -7.88
C THR A 129 -5.29 8.36 -9.34
N TYR A 130 -4.98 9.63 -9.56
CA TYR A 130 -4.52 10.15 -10.84
C TYR A 130 -3.06 10.57 -10.67
N GLY A 131 -2.23 10.23 -11.63
CA GLY A 131 -0.82 10.55 -11.59
C GLY A 131 -0.26 10.91 -12.95
N ARG A 132 0.96 11.42 -12.93
CA ARG A 132 1.73 11.74 -14.13
C ARG A 132 3.18 11.37 -13.93
N SER A 133 3.75 10.71 -14.94
CA SER A 133 5.15 10.32 -15.03
C SER A 133 5.89 11.19 -16.04
N TRP A 134 7.08 11.64 -15.65
CA TRP A 134 8.06 12.29 -16.51
C TRP A 134 9.34 11.47 -16.57
N LEU A 135 9.87 11.30 -17.78
CA LEU A 135 11.15 10.63 -18.00
C LEU A 135 12.28 11.59 -17.67
N LEU A 136 13.11 11.24 -16.69
CA LEU A 136 14.33 12.00 -16.34
C LEU A 136 15.54 11.48 -17.11
N SER A 137 15.62 10.16 -17.32
CA SER A 137 16.68 9.51 -18.09
C SER A 137 16.19 8.19 -18.69
N LYS A 138 17.07 7.42 -19.35
CA LYS A 138 16.71 6.11 -19.93
C LYS A 138 16.15 5.11 -18.93
N ARG A 139 16.47 5.23 -17.64
CA ARG A 139 16.04 4.29 -16.58
C ARG A 139 15.40 4.96 -15.38
N TRP A 140 15.35 6.29 -15.33
CA TRP A 140 14.80 7.01 -14.20
C TRP A 140 13.61 7.85 -14.62
N ASN A 141 12.51 7.67 -13.92
CA ASN A 141 11.33 8.50 -14.04
C ASN A 141 11.01 9.15 -12.69
N MET A 142 10.29 10.25 -12.78
CA MET A 142 9.71 10.93 -11.65
C MET A 142 8.20 10.95 -11.83
N GLU A 143 7.47 10.58 -10.79
CA GLU A 143 6.00 10.57 -10.83
C GLU A 143 5.42 11.39 -9.69
N VAL A 144 4.32 12.07 -9.98
CA VAL A 144 3.44 12.58 -8.95
C VAL A 144 2.10 11.87 -9.03
N GLU A 145 1.54 11.53 -7.89
CA GLU A 145 0.29 10.79 -7.77
C GLU A 145 -0.53 11.39 -6.64
N ALA A 146 -1.80 11.66 -6.92
CA ALA A 146 -2.76 12.16 -5.94
C ALA A 146 -4.10 11.45 -6.08
N GLY A 147 -4.76 11.19 -4.96
CA GLY A 147 -6.10 10.65 -4.97
C GLY A 147 -6.65 10.32 -3.60
N LEU A 148 -7.64 9.44 -3.59
CA LEU A 148 -8.44 9.16 -2.41
C LEU A 148 -8.76 7.67 -2.33
N GLY A 149 -8.65 7.13 -1.12
CA GLY A 149 -9.14 5.81 -0.76
C GLY A 149 -10.16 5.86 0.35
N LEU A 150 -10.79 4.72 0.58
CA LEU A 150 -11.62 4.46 1.75
C LEU A 150 -11.02 3.28 2.50
N LEU A 151 -10.68 3.50 3.77
CA LEU A 151 -10.16 2.48 4.67
C LEU A 151 -11.22 2.12 5.71
N VAL A 152 -11.56 0.84 5.76
CA VAL A 152 -12.37 0.23 6.82
C VAL A 152 -11.42 -0.35 7.84
N ALA A 153 -11.39 0.22 9.04
CA ALA A 153 -10.44 -0.13 10.09
C ALA A 153 -11.17 -0.53 11.38
N PRO A 154 -11.45 -1.84 11.57
CA PRO A 154 -11.80 -2.37 12.88
C PRO A 154 -10.66 -2.12 13.86
N TYR A 155 -10.96 -1.49 15.00
CA TYR A 155 -9.97 -1.16 16.01
C TYR A 155 -10.38 -1.71 17.37
N THR A 156 -9.38 -2.00 18.19
CA THR A 156 -9.56 -2.19 19.63
C THR A 156 -8.77 -1.12 20.37
N LYS A 157 -9.48 -0.39 21.22
CA LYS A 157 -8.94 0.67 22.08
C LYS A 157 -8.51 0.04 23.40
N TYR A 158 -7.25 0.22 23.76
CA TYR A 158 -6.66 -0.20 25.04
C TYR A 158 -6.26 1.04 25.84
N ARG A 159 -6.29 0.97 27.18
CA ARG A 159 -5.62 1.98 28.03
C ARG A 159 -4.10 1.88 27.88
N CYS A 160 -3.38 3.00 27.88
CA CYS A 160 -1.92 3.07 27.85
C CYS A 160 -1.33 2.82 29.25
N GLU A 161 -1.62 1.64 29.81
CA GLU A 161 -0.85 1.08 30.92
C GLU A 161 -0.10 -0.17 30.40
N HIS A 162 1.00 -0.56 31.05
CA HIS A 162 1.62 -1.86 30.77
C HIS A 162 0.58 -2.95 31.09
N CYS A 163 0.05 -3.60 30.04
CA CYS A 163 -1.12 -4.51 30.08
C CYS A 163 -2.47 -3.83 30.34
N GLY A 164 -2.73 -2.68 29.71
CA GLY A 164 -4.02 -1.98 29.84
C GLY A 164 -5.23 -2.74 29.28
N ASP A 165 -6.35 -2.65 29.99
CA ASP A 165 -7.60 -3.33 29.63
C ASP A 165 -8.21 -2.82 28.32
N LYS A 166 -8.94 -3.72 27.67
CA LYS A 166 -9.76 -3.41 26.48
C LYS A 166 -10.89 -2.47 26.89
N VAL A 167 -10.89 -1.26 26.32
CA VAL A 167 -11.90 -0.23 26.61
C VAL A 167 -13.11 -0.37 25.68
N LYS A 168 -12.85 -0.44 24.36
CA LYS A 168 -13.91 -0.44 23.34
C LYS A 168 -13.38 -1.05 22.04
N SER A 169 -14.27 -1.72 21.31
CA SER A 169 -14.04 -2.08 19.91
C SER A 169 -15.04 -1.37 19.03
N GLY A 170 -14.63 -1.02 17.83
CA GLY A 170 -15.48 -0.40 16.82
C GLY A 170 -14.84 -0.48 15.44
N THR A 171 -15.48 0.15 14.46
CA THR A 171 -14.99 0.22 13.08
C THR A 171 -14.97 1.67 12.66
N TYR A 172 -13.82 2.16 12.19
CA TYR A 172 -13.72 3.45 11.54
C TYR A 172 -13.82 3.28 10.02
N PHE A 173 -14.53 4.22 9.39
CA PHE A 173 -14.53 4.42 7.94
C PHE A 173 -13.76 5.72 7.69
N LEU A 174 -12.53 5.59 7.21
CA LEU A 174 -11.62 6.72 7.07
C LEU A 174 -11.40 7.01 5.58
N PRO A 175 -11.75 8.20 5.08
CA PRO A 175 -11.23 8.64 3.79
C PRO A 175 -9.72 8.81 3.92
N THR A 176 -8.95 8.16 3.05
CA THR A 176 -7.49 8.15 3.06
C THR A 176 -6.96 8.90 1.85
N PRO A 177 -6.58 10.19 1.99
CA PRO A 177 -5.90 10.88 0.90
C PRO A 177 -4.55 10.21 0.64
N LYS A 178 -4.23 9.99 -0.64
CA LYS A 178 -2.93 9.48 -1.09
C LYS A 178 -2.24 10.58 -1.87
N LEU A 179 -1.05 10.96 -1.41
CA LEU A 179 -0.13 11.86 -2.10
C LEU A 179 1.22 11.18 -2.21
N ALA A 180 1.79 11.17 -3.42
CA ALA A 180 3.07 10.57 -3.67
C ALA A 180 3.91 11.41 -4.62
N PHE A 181 5.19 11.49 -4.28
CA PHE A 181 6.25 11.92 -5.18
C PHE A 181 7.21 10.74 -5.30
N ASN A 182 7.09 10.02 -6.41
CA ASN A 182 7.81 8.77 -6.62
C ASN A 182 9.06 9.02 -7.44
N LEU A 183 10.17 8.47 -6.95
CA LEU A 183 11.35 8.24 -7.77
C LEU A 183 11.28 6.80 -8.27
N VAL A 184 11.31 6.62 -9.59
CA VAL A 184 11.08 5.34 -10.25
C VAL A 184 12.33 4.94 -11.02
N TYR A 185 12.74 3.69 -10.87
CA TYR A 185 13.78 3.05 -11.66
C TYR A 185 13.19 1.94 -12.52
N LEU A 186 13.55 1.95 -13.81
CA LEU A 186 13.10 1.00 -14.82
C LEU A 186 14.22 -0.01 -15.15
N PHE A 187 13.88 -1.30 -15.26
CA PHE A 187 14.81 -2.39 -15.54
C PHE A 187 14.84 -2.77 -17.03
#